data_AF-L7LWS4-F1
#
_entry.id   AF-L7LWS4-F1
#
_cell.length_a   1.000
_cell.length_b   1.000
_cell.length_c   1.000
_cell.angle_alpha   90.00
_cell.angle_beta   90.00
_cell.angle_gamma   90.00
#
_symmetry.space_group_name_H-M   'P 1'
#
loop_
_entity.id
_entity.type
_entity.pdbx_description
1 polymer ?
#
loop_
_entity_poly.entity_id
_entity_poly.type
_entity_poly.pdbx_seq_one_letter_code
_entity_poly.pdbx_strand_id
1 'polypeptide(L)'
;MDEDEAAAEEVEQDCSTDDGPSLMDLPDGVLIKICQYSEPFDVLSLGRTCHHLHTLTSSRFLWTSLALSWCRGVWNYLPDRVCSMPEDPKQWFFHLLQLCIVRRPPQMETVSLENGETWFQMRNLRFGCKVTMLGWAYQAMNNKASPFILQRLWVDDIALYKRLCPRIDFSVSELKLDPNSACQLAALGKARPNDLRGRKQPHVHAHNYVSSKPLSSARWMEDLFPQGPEGSICPLLVCPSTDGYALESSGVDGLLTCASYVLEQHLARACLRGQETVVKMATRIKKACWGLYSAYVDHKNTIEDRWPDCPVAHAIISMSEEGWPDFTSCQPSLDPVGMQWRDLMSWCATLLKEHGTLDAIVDMARIRWRRVLLSDIEAVVGPSDQTFVSRINLTDCDIIGGDNPRQDMATAAFVSPSGVLVTWQLLGQGRY
;
A
#
# COMPACT_ATOMS: atom_id res chain seq x y z
N MET A 1 67.42 -20.46 -21.53
CA MET A 1 68.57 -20.48 -20.61
C MET A 1 68.43 -19.32 -19.66
N ASP A 2 67.70 -19.37 -18.56
CA ASP A 2 66.74 -20.28 -17.89
C ASP A 2 66.29 -19.40 -16.69
N GLU A 3 64.99 -19.15 -16.51
CA GLU A 3 64.10 -19.83 -15.55
C GLU A 3 64.38 -19.52 -14.06
N ASP A 4 63.27 -19.43 -13.32
CA ASP A 4 63.06 -19.38 -11.86
C ASP A 4 63.10 -17.98 -11.20
N GLU A 5 61.98 -17.31 -10.88
CA GLU A 5 60.72 -17.73 -10.20
C GLU A 5 60.88 -17.99 -8.69
N ALA A 6 59.93 -17.46 -7.91
CA ALA A 6 59.74 -17.53 -6.45
C ALA A 6 60.67 -16.65 -5.59
N ALA A 7 60.22 -15.85 -4.61
CA ALA A 7 58.98 -15.89 -3.85
C ALA A 7 58.58 -14.46 -3.45
N ALA A 8 57.41 -14.01 -3.92
CA ALA A 8 56.62 -13.05 -3.18
C ALA A 8 55.86 -13.88 -2.14
N GLU A 9 56.35 -13.89 -0.90
CA GLU A 9 55.56 -14.41 0.23
C GLU A 9 54.33 -13.52 0.38
N GLU A 10 53.21 -14.03 -0.15
CA GLU A 10 51.87 -13.70 0.31
C GLU A 10 51.82 -14.00 1.81
N VAL A 11 52.00 -12.95 2.62
CA VAL A 11 51.44 -12.95 3.97
C VAL A 11 49.94 -12.75 3.78
N GLU A 12 49.24 -13.84 3.49
CA GLU A 12 47.83 -13.99 3.85
C GLU A 12 47.77 -13.79 5.36
N GLN A 13 47.53 -12.54 5.74
CA GLN A 13 47.22 -12.19 7.10
C GLN A 13 45.81 -12.74 7.34
N ASP A 14 45.77 -13.94 7.91
CA ASP A 14 44.60 -14.58 8.50
C ASP A 14 43.92 -13.58 9.44
N CYS A 15 43.02 -12.78 8.87
CA CYS A 15 41.94 -12.16 9.62
C CYS A 15 40.99 -13.28 10.00
N SER A 16 41.36 -14.06 11.02
CA SER A 16 40.39 -14.84 11.79
C SER A 16 39.45 -13.83 12.44
N THR A 17 38.43 -13.43 11.69
CA THR A 17 37.29 -12.71 12.22
C THR A 17 36.67 -13.62 13.26
N ASP A 18 36.55 -13.10 14.48
CA ASP A 18 35.64 -13.63 15.48
C ASP A 18 34.24 -13.43 14.90
N ASP A 19 33.86 -14.34 13.99
CA ASP A 19 32.53 -14.46 13.42
C ASP A 19 31.64 -14.74 14.62
N GLY A 20 30.97 -13.69 15.12
CA GLY A 20 30.16 -13.75 16.33
C GLY A 20 29.21 -14.95 16.34
N PRO A 21 28.57 -15.25 17.49
CA PRO A 21 27.86 -16.50 17.71
C PRO A 21 26.93 -16.83 16.54
N SER A 22 27.03 -18.07 16.05
CA SER A 22 26.27 -18.50 14.88
C SER A 22 24.78 -18.29 15.15
N LEU A 23 24.03 -17.87 14.13
CA LEU A 23 22.58 -17.77 14.22
C LEU A 23 21.96 -19.09 14.71
N MET A 24 22.60 -20.22 14.39
CA MET A 24 22.17 -21.56 14.76
C MET A 24 22.36 -21.87 16.26
N ASP A 25 23.16 -21.08 16.98
CA ASP A 25 23.38 -21.25 18.42
C ASP A 25 22.29 -20.56 19.26
N LEU A 26 21.41 -19.79 18.62
CA LEU A 26 20.30 -19.12 19.29
C LEU A 26 19.18 -20.11 19.63
N PRO A 27 18.50 -19.96 20.78
CA PRO A 27 17.32 -20.75 21.11
C PRO A 27 16.19 -20.57 20.09
N ASP A 28 15.44 -21.63 19.79
CA ASP A 28 14.31 -21.63 18.85
C ASP A 28 13.31 -20.49 19.11
N GLY A 29 13.04 -20.18 20.37
CA GLY A 29 12.15 -19.08 20.74
C GLY A 29 12.65 -17.71 20.26
N VAL A 30 13.96 -17.48 20.31
CA VAL A 30 14.61 -16.26 19.81
C VAL A 30 14.57 -16.23 18.29
N LEU A 31 14.86 -17.36 17.63
CA LEU A 31 14.79 -17.49 16.18
C LEU A 31 13.38 -17.26 15.64
N ILE A 32 12.35 -17.81 16.30
CA ILE A 32 10.94 -17.53 15.97
C ILE A 32 10.66 -16.03 16.13
N LYS A 33 11.15 -15.41 17.20
CA LYS A 33 10.97 -13.97 17.44
C LYS A 33 11.63 -13.13 16.34
N ILE A 34 12.83 -13.48 15.88
CA ILE A 34 13.50 -12.84 14.75
C ILE A 34 12.64 -12.98 13.49
N CYS A 35 12.16 -14.19 13.19
CA CYS A 35 11.31 -14.45 12.02
C CYS A 35 10.00 -13.65 12.03
N GLN A 36 9.46 -13.29 13.21
CA GLN A 36 8.26 -12.44 13.31
C GLN A 36 8.48 -11.01 12.82
N TYR A 37 9.72 -10.53 12.79
CA TYR A 37 10.09 -9.21 12.27
C TYR A 37 10.52 -9.26 10.80
N SER A 38 10.71 -10.44 10.23
CA SER A 38 11.08 -10.63 8.84
C SER A 38 9.86 -10.58 7.91
N GLU A 39 10.11 -10.33 6.63
CA GLU A 39 9.06 -10.50 5.63
C GLU A 39 8.69 -11.99 5.49
N PRO A 40 7.42 -12.32 5.18
CA PRO A 40 6.99 -13.69 4.98
C PRO A 40 7.81 -14.42 3.92
N PHE A 41 8.27 -13.70 2.89
CA PHE A 41 9.10 -14.24 1.83
C PHE A 41 10.50 -14.62 2.29
N ASP A 42 11.07 -13.89 3.23
CA ASP A 42 12.40 -14.18 3.78
C ASP A 42 12.34 -15.35 4.74
N VAL A 43 11.26 -15.48 5.51
CA VAL A 43 10.98 -16.67 6.32
C VAL A 43 10.91 -17.94 5.47
N LEU A 44 10.37 -17.85 4.24
CA LEU A 44 10.38 -18.98 3.30
C LEU A 44 11.77 -19.33 2.80
N SER A 45 12.55 -18.32 2.44
CA SER A 45 13.93 -18.53 2.01
C SER A 45 14.77 -19.12 3.14
N LEU A 46 14.60 -18.61 4.37
CA LEU A 46 15.28 -19.10 5.57
C LEU A 46 14.95 -20.58 5.83
N GLY A 47 13.69 -20.97 5.71
CA GLY A 47 13.28 -22.36 5.87
C GLY A 47 13.88 -23.34 4.85
N ARG A 48 14.49 -22.87 3.76
CA ARG A 48 15.16 -23.72 2.75
C ARG A 48 16.65 -23.92 3.01
N THR A 49 17.22 -23.22 3.99
CA THR A 49 18.66 -23.26 4.25
C THR A 49 19.10 -24.55 4.91
N CYS A 50 18.37 -25.02 5.93
CA CYS A 50 18.68 -26.28 6.62
C CYS A 50 17.42 -26.91 7.25
N HIS A 51 17.54 -28.17 7.68
CA HIS A 51 16.43 -28.92 8.25
C HIS A 51 15.88 -28.32 9.56
N HIS A 52 16.75 -27.80 10.43
CA HIS A 52 16.34 -27.18 11.68
C HIS A 52 15.50 -25.92 11.42
N LEU A 53 15.97 -25.03 10.54
CA LEU A 53 15.24 -23.82 10.16
C LEU A 53 13.97 -24.15 9.36
N HIS A 54 13.94 -25.21 8.55
CA HIS A 54 12.71 -25.69 7.92
C HIS A 54 11.64 -26.05 8.96
N THR A 55 12.03 -26.77 10.01
CA THR A 55 11.13 -27.16 11.11
C THR A 55 10.63 -25.95 11.87
N LEU A 56 11.53 -25.03 12.22
CA LEU A 56 11.20 -23.79 12.94
C LEU A 56 10.24 -22.90 12.12
N THR A 57 10.57 -22.66 10.86
CA THR A 57 9.75 -21.87 9.92
C THR A 57 8.49 -22.61 9.45
N SER A 58 8.20 -23.80 9.97
CA SER A 58 6.92 -24.48 9.79
C SER A 58 5.97 -24.31 10.98
N SER A 59 6.40 -23.56 12.01
CA SER A 59 5.59 -23.25 13.20
C SER A 59 4.28 -22.52 12.84
N ARG A 60 3.14 -23.10 13.25
CA ARG A 60 1.82 -22.45 13.10
C ARG A 60 1.77 -21.09 13.80
N PHE A 61 2.39 -20.97 14.97
CA PHE A 61 2.44 -19.72 15.73
C PHE A 61 3.14 -18.61 14.94
N LEU A 62 4.27 -18.93 14.30
CA LEU A 62 4.99 -17.98 13.45
C LEU A 62 4.12 -17.48 12.30
N TRP A 63 3.51 -18.40 11.53
CA TRP A 63 2.67 -18.02 10.39
C TRP A 63 1.41 -17.27 10.79
N THR A 64 0.78 -17.63 11.91
CA THR A 64 -0.33 -16.84 12.47
C THR A 64 0.13 -15.43 12.84
N SER A 65 1.28 -15.30 13.51
CA SER A 65 1.84 -13.98 13.86
C SER A 65 2.17 -13.14 12.63
N LEU A 66 2.73 -13.76 11.59
CA LEU A 66 3.03 -13.08 10.33
C LEU A 66 1.75 -12.65 9.61
N ALA A 67 0.71 -13.49 9.57
CA ALA A 67 -0.58 -13.13 8.99
C ALA A 67 -1.26 -11.98 9.75
N LEU A 68 -1.22 -12.03 11.09
CA LEU A 68 -1.70 -10.96 11.97
C LEU A 68 -0.98 -9.66 11.69
N SER A 69 0.36 -9.70 11.69
CA SER A 69 1.15 -8.54 11.33
C SER A 69 0.77 -8.07 9.95
N TRP A 70 0.88 -8.89 8.90
CA TRP A 70 0.67 -8.48 7.52
C TRP A 70 -0.72 -7.86 7.28
N CYS A 71 -1.80 -8.47 7.75
CA CYS A 71 -3.16 -8.02 7.45
C CYS A 71 -3.70 -6.92 8.36
N ARG A 72 -2.92 -6.47 9.35
CA ARG A 72 -3.35 -5.46 10.33
C ARG A 72 -3.89 -4.20 9.65
N GLY A 73 -5.08 -3.78 10.08
CA GLY A 73 -5.77 -2.61 9.54
C GLY A 73 -6.38 -2.77 8.15
N VAL A 74 -6.30 -3.96 7.53
CA VAL A 74 -6.92 -4.22 6.22
C VAL A 74 -7.84 -5.45 6.18
N TRP A 75 -8.08 -6.09 7.34
CA TRP A 75 -8.89 -7.32 7.45
C TRP A 75 -10.26 -7.22 6.79
N ASN A 76 -11.00 -6.13 7.03
CA ASN A 76 -12.31 -5.91 6.40
C ASN A 76 -12.23 -5.76 4.87
N TYR A 77 -11.11 -5.25 4.35
CA TYR A 77 -10.91 -4.96 2.92
C TYR A 77 -10.28 -6.10 2.14
N LEU A 78 -9.91 -7.21 2.80
CA LEU A 78 -9.43 -8.40 2.11
C LEU A 78 -10.51 -8.95 1.16
N PRO A 79 -10.16 -9.70 0.10
CA PRO A 79 -11.15 -10.33 -0.78
C PRO A 79 -11.98 -11.40 -0.06
N ASP A 80 -13.23 -11.65 -0.42
CA ASP A 80 -14.08 -12.67 0.24
C ASP A 80 -13.56 -14.09 0.14
N ARG A 81 -12.74 -14.36 -0.89
CA ARG A 81 -12.04 -15.64 -1.06
C ARG A 81 -11.17 -16.01 0.14
N VAL A 82 -10.71 -15.05 0.96
CA VAL A 82 -9.88 -15.34 2.14
C VAL A 82 -10.66 -16.09 3.24
N CYS A 83 -11.99 -15.99 3.24
CA CYS A 83 -12.87 -16.64 4.22
C CYS A 83 -13.09 -18.13 3.92
N SER A 84 -12.73 -18.60 2.71
CA SER A 84 -12.87 -19.99 2.28
C SER A 84 -11.52 -20.69 2.03
N MET A 85 -10.43 -20.06 2.46
CA MET A 85 -9.07 -20.60 2.35
C MET A 85 -8.78 -21.68 3.43
N PRO A 86 -7.69 -22.45 3.28
CA PRO A 86 -7.30 -23.47 4.25
C PRO A 86 -7.12 -22.94 5.68
N GLU A 87 -7.44 -23.75 6.70
CA GLU A 87 -7.28 -23.38 8.11
C GLU A 87 -5.82 -23.34 8.59
N ASP A 88 -4.91 -24.00 7.88
CA ASP A 88 -3.48 -23.92 8.17
C ASP A 88 -2.95 -22.50 7.86
N PRO A 89 -2.33 -21.80 8.84
CA PRO A 89 -1.96 -20.39 8.67
C PRO A 89 -0.88 -20.17 7.60
N LYS A 90 0.01 -21.13 7.39
CA LYS A 90 1.05 -21.05 6.34
C LYS A 90 0.39 -21.12 4.96
N GLN A 91 -0.47 -22.12 4.75
CA GLN A 91 -1.20 -22.28 3.49
C GLN A 91 -2.17 -21.13 3.23
N TRP A 92 -2.92 -20.71 4.25
CA TRP A 92 -3.80 -19.54 4.17
C TRP A 92 -3.06 -18.31 3.67
N PHE A 93 -1.89 -18.05 4.27
CA PHE A 93 -1.13 -16.86 3.93
C PHE A 93 -0.52 -16.95 2.52
N PHE A 94 -0.09 -18.12 2.06
CA PHE A 94 0.33 -18.30 0.67
C PHE A 94 -0.79 -18.03 -0.32
N HIS A 95 -1.99 -18.51 -0.05
CA HIS A 95 -3.14 -18.21 -0.90
C HIS A 95 -3.45 -16.71 -0.92
N LEU A 96 -3.33 -16.02 0.22
CA LEU A 96 -3.45 -14.56 0.25
C LEU A 96 -2.38 -13.89 -0.63
N LEU A 97 -1.11 -14.28 -0.51
CA LEU A 97 -0.02 -13.73 -1.33
C LEU A 97 -0.25 -14.00 -2.82
N GLN A 98 -0.76 -15.17 -3.18
CA GLN A 98 -1.15 -15.47 -4.56
C GLN A 98 -2.27 -14.56 -5.08
N LEU A 99 -3.29 -14.27 -4.25
CA LEU A 99 -4.33 -13.31 -4.62
C LEU A 99 -3.75 -11.92 -4.88
N CYS A 100 -2.72 -11.51 -4.13
CA CYS A 100 -2.07 -10.23 -4.33
C CYS A 100 -1.34 -10.14 -5.68
N ILE A 101 -0.77 -11.24 -6.15
CA ILE A 101 -0.02 -11.33 -7.42
C ILE A 101 -0.98 -11.32 -8.63
N VAL A 102 -2.06 -12.11 -8.57
CA VAL A 102 -2.96 -12.32 -9.72
C VAL A 102 -3.72 -11.05 -10.13
N ARG A 103 -3.89 -10.09 -9.21
CA ARG A 103 -4.69 -8.87 -9.47
C ARG A 103 -4.06 -7.90 -10.46
N ARG A 104 -2.79 -8.03 -10.84
CA ARG A 104 -2.08 -6.98 -11.61
C ARG A 104 -1.21 -7.56 -12.74
N PRO A 105 -1.77 -7.78 -13.94
CA PRO A 105 -0.92 -7.97 -15.11
C PRO A 105 -0.13 -6.67 -15.37
N PRO A 106 1.16 -6.76 -15.75
CA PRO A 106 1.98 -5.57 -16.00
C PRO A 106 1.36 -4.71 -17.10
N GLN A 107 1.22 -3.41 -16.85
CA GLN A 107 0.62 -2.48 -17.81
C GLN A 107 1.51 -2.26 -19.04
N MET A 108 2.84 -2.24 -18.87
CA MET A 108 3.82 -2.09 -19.94
C MET A 108 5.21 -2.56 -19.47
N GLU A 109 5.73 -3.64 -20.07
CA GLU A 109 6.97 -4.30 -19.62
C GLU A 109 8.25 -3.55 -20.02
N THR A 110 8.20 -2.80 -21.12
CA THR A 110 9.37 -2.11 -21.66
C THR A 110 8.94 -0.80 -22.31
N VAL A 111 9.71 0.25 -22.06
CA VAL A 111 9.58 1.56 -22.72
C VAL A 111 10.89 1.84 -23.44
N SER A 112 10.85 1.97 -24.75
CA SER A 112 12.05 2.24 -25.57
C SER A 112 12.01 3.68 -26.05
N LEU A 113 13.00 4.47 -25.65
CA LEU A 113 13.15 5.87 -26.02
C LEU A 113 14.01 5.99 -27.28
N GLU A 114 13.83 7.08 -28.05
CA GLU A 114 14.42 7.21 -29.39
C GLU A 114 15.96 7.21 -29.37
N ASN A 115 16.55 7.75 -28.31
CA ASN A 115 18.00 7.81 -28.15
C ASN A 115 18.67 6.46 -27.80
N GLY A 116 17.89 5.37 -27.70
CA GLY A 116 18.35 4.04 -27.35
C GLY A 116 18.33 3.72 -25.85
N GLU A 117 17.90 4.66 -25.00
CA GLU A 117 17.59 4.36 -23.60
C GLU A 117 16.34 3.49 -23.52
N THR A 118 16.37 2.48 -22.66
CA THR A 118 15.24 1.56 -22.46
C THR A 118 14.92 1.44 -20.98
N TRP A 119 13.65 1.54 -20.61
CA TRP A 119 13.19 1.26 -19.26
C TRP A 119 12.57 -0.12 -19.23
N PHE A 120 13.13 -1.00 -18.42
CA PHE A 120 12.68 -2.39 -18.28
C PHE A 120 11.99 -2.58 -16.93
N GLN A 121 10.75 -3.06 -16.94
CA GLN A 121 9.98 -3.23 -15.72
C GLN A 121 10.57 -4.34 -14.84
N MET A 122 10.85 -4.01 -13.58
CA MET A 122 11.34 -4.95 -12.60
C MET A 122 10.18 -5.81 -12.09
N ARG A 123 10.15 -7.09 -12.49
CA ARG A 123 9.17 -8.05 -11.97
C ARG A 123 9.59 -8.55 -10.60
N ASN A 124 9.11 -7.89 -9.54
CA ASN A 124 9.27 -8.33 -8.16
C ASN A 124 7.90 -8.69 -7.55
N LEU A 125 7.68 -9.98 -7.33
CA LEU A 125 6.42 -10.48 -6.74
C LEU A 125 6.21 -9.98 -5.31
N ARG A 126 7.28 -9.77 -4.54
CA ARG A 126 7.20 -9.24 -3.17
C ARG A 126 6.70 -7.80 -3.20
N PHE A 127 7.27 -6.98 -4.08
CA PHE A 127 6.84 -5.61 -4.31
C PHE A 127 5.37 -5.57 -4.77
N GLY A 128 5.00 -6.36 -5.77
CA GLY A 128 3.61 -6.45 -6.24
C GLY A 128 2.63 -6.81 -5.13
N CYS A 129 3.00 -7.73 -4.23
CA CYS A 129 2.19 -8.03 -3.05
C CYS A 129 1.99 -6.81 -2.14
N LYS A 130 3.07 -6.10 -1.80
CA LYS A 130 3.02 -4.89 -0.96
C LYS A 130 2.16 -3.79 -1.59
N VAL A 131 2.24 -3.58 -2.90
CA VAL A 131 1.41 -2.59 -3.60
C VAL A 131 -0.06 -3.01 -3.59
N THR A 132 -0.38 -4.30 -3.75
CA THR A 132 -1.77 -4.77 -3.61
C THR A 132 -2.31 -4.56 -2.19
N MET A 133 -1.50 -4.84 -1.17
CA MET A 133 -1.88 -4.56 0.22
C MET A 133 -2.12 -3.06 0.47
N LEU A 134 -1.27 -2.20 -0.09
CA LEU A 134 -1.49 -0.75 -0.08
C LEU A 134 -2.83 -0.40 -0.74
N GLY A 135 -3.13 -0.99 -1.90
CA GLY A 135 -4.41 -0.80 -2.60
C GLY A 135 -5.63 -1.15 -1.72
N TRP A 136 -5.55 -2.24 -0.95
CA TRP A 136 -6.60 -2.59 0.02
C TRP A 136 -6.71 -1.60 1.17
N ALA A 137 -5.60 -1.02 1.64
CA ALA A 137 -5.63 0.05 2.65
C ALA A 137 -6.29 1.36 2.16
N TYR A 138 -6.42 1.53 0.84
CA TYR A 138 -7.17 2.64 0.23
C TYR A 138 -8.61 2.29 -0.16
N GLN A 139 -9.08 1.07 0.08
CA GLN A 139 -10.40 0.63 -0.38
C GLN A 139 -11.52 1.53 0.15
N ALA A 140 -11.43 2.00 1.40
CA ALA A 140 -12.31 3.01 2.00
C ALA A 140 -12.52 4.25 1.11
N MET A 141 -11.44 4.76 0.53
CA MET A 141 -11.48 5.97 -0.30
C MET A 141 -11.88 5.68 -1.73
N ASN A 142 -11.65 4.45 -2.20
CA ASN A 142 -12.04 4.00 -3.54
C ASN A 142 -13.56 3.79 -3.65
N ASN A 143 -14.23 3.44 -2.56
CA ASN A 143 -15.67 3.15 -2.53
C ASN A 143 -16.55 4.41 -2.44
N LYS A 144 -15.97 5.61 -2.23
CA LYS A 144 -16.74 6.86 -2.22
C LYS A 144 -17.26 7.18 -3.61
N ALA A 145 -18.55 6.91 -3.83
CA ALA A 145 -19.26 7.31 -5.02
C ALA A 145 -19.44 8.84 -5.03
N SER A 146 -18.78 9.54 -5.95
CA SER A 146 -19.19 10.90 -6.31
C SER A 146 -20.31 10.80 -7.35
N PRO A 147 -21.37 11.63 -7.27
CA PRO A 147 -22.44 11.62 -8.28
C PRO A 147 -21.92 11.93 -9.70
N PHE A 148 -20.71 12.49 -9.80
CA PHE A 148 -20.08 12.89 -11.06
C PHE A 148 -19.00 11.90 -11.56
N ILE A 149 -18.59 10.94 -10.73
CA ILE A 149 -17.48 10.03 -11.02
C ILE A 149 -17.92 8.59 -10.82
N LEU A 150 -17.83 7.78 -11.88
CA LEU A 150 -18.21 6.37 -11.86
C LEU A 150 -17.30 5.51 -10.97
N GLN A 151 -16.00 5.79 -10.95
CA GLN A 151 -15.02 5.03 -10.19
C GLN A 151 -13.76 5.87 -9.91
N ARG A 152 -13.32 5.91 -8.65
CA ARG A 152 -12.05 6.52 -8.22
C ARG A 152 -11.17 5.46 -7.58
N LEU A 153 -9.94 5.29 -8.05
CA LEU A 153 -8.94 4.40 -7.43
C LEU A 153 -7.70 5.20 -7.08
N TRP A 154 -7.45 5.34 -5.79
CA TRP A 154 -6.33 6.11 -5.26
C TRP A 154 -4.96 5.46 -5.54
N VAL A 155 -4.94 4.13 -5.65
CA VAL A 155 -3.76 3.36 -6.07
C VAL A 155 -4.23 2.40 -7.15
N ASP A 156 -4.11 2.82 -8.42
CA ASP A 156 -4.36 1.94 -9.56
C ASP A 156 -3.18 0.98 -9.73
N ASP A 157 -1.98 1.53 -9.94
CA ASP A 157 -0.76 0.73 -9.99
C ASP A 157 0.50 1.50 -9.55
N ILE A 158 1.54 0.75 -9.19
CA ILE A 158 2.89 1.25 -8.92
C ILE A 158 3.87 0.26 -9.52
N ALA A 159 4.81 0.75 -10.34
CA ALA A 159 5.80 -0.09 -10.98
C ALA A 159 7.21 0.52 -10.85
N LEU A 160 8.19 -0.37 -10.76
CA LEU A 160 9.61 -0.03 -10.77
C LEU A 160 10.22 -0.44 -12.10
N TYR A 161 11.07 0.41 -12.66
CA TYR A 161 11.80 0.15 -13.90
C TYR A 161 13.29 0.37 -13.67
N LYS A 162 14.10 -0.50 -14.27
CA LYS A 162 15.54 -0.29 -14.40
C LYS A 162 15.82 0.45 -15.71
N ARG A 163 16.67 1.47 -15.65
CA ARG A 163 17.14 2.18 -16.85
C ARG A 163 18.31 1.41 -17.45
N LEU A 164 18.18 1.05 -18.73
CA LEU A 164 19.23 0.43 -19.53
C LEU A 164 19.75 1.46 -20.52
N CYS A 165 21.08 1.59 -20.61
CA CYS A 165 21.75 2.59 -21.44
C CYS A 165 21.22 4.02 -21.17
N PRO A 166 21.30 4.52 -19.92
CA PRO A 166 20.79 5.86 -19.59
C PRO A 166 21.53 6.90 -20.45
N ARG A 167 20.75 7.68 -21.21
CA ARG A 167 21.23 8.69 -22.16
C ARG A 167 20.52 10.02 -22.03
N ILE A 168 19.32 10.04 -21.42
CA ILE A 168 18.62 11.28 -21.08
C ILE A 168 19.09 11.71 -19.69
N ASP A 169 19.58 12.95 -19.61
CA ASP A 169 19.84 13.61 -18.34
C ASP A 169 18.54 14.24 -17.82
N PHE A 170 17.89 13.54 -16.90
CA PHE A 170 16.65 14.00 -16.27
C PHE A 170 16.89 15.04 -15.17
N SER A 171 18.15 15.39 -14.81
CA SER A 171 18.45 16.40 -13.80
C SER A 171 18.22 17.85 -14.27
N VAL A 172 18.11 18.04 -15.59
CA VAL A 172 18.00 19.37 -16.21
C VAL A 172 16.61 19.97 -15.95
N SER A 173 16.58 21.20 -15.45
CA SER A 173 15.34 21.93 -15.10
C SER A 173 14.41 22.17 -16.29
N GLU A 174 14.96 22.37 -17.49
CA GLU A 174 14.21 22.54 -18.74
C GLU A 174 14.43 21.33 -19.68
N LEU A 175 14.12 20.13 -19.19
CA LEU A 175 14.22 18.92 -19.99
C LEU A 175 13.33 19.00 -21.24
N LYS A 176 13.96 18.98 -22.43
CA LYS A 176 13.27 18.86 -23.72
C LYS A 176 13.40 17.44 -24.23
N LEU A 177 12.29 16.70 -24.18
CA LEU A 177 12.18 15.37 -24.76
C LEU A 177 11.88 15.48 -26.25
N ASP A 178 12.49 14.60 -27.04
CA ASP A 178 12.08 14.44 -28.43
C ASP A 178 10.61 13.95 -28.50
N PRO A 179 9.89 14.24 -29.60
CA PRO A 179 8.48 13.89 -29.71
C PRO A 179 8.19 12.40 -29.55
N ASN A 180 9.08 11.51 -29.99
CA ASN A 180 8.85 10.07 -29.92
C ASN A 180 9.00 9.55 -28.48
N SER A 181 10.06 9.95 -27.77
CA SER A 181 10.25 9.66 -26.35
C SER A 181 9.09 10.20 -25.52
N ALA A 182 8.63 11.42 -25.79
CA ALA A 182 7.45 11.98 -25.13
C ALA A 182 6.18 11.16 -25.43
N CYS A 183 5.99 10.68 -26.67
CA CYS A 183 4.87 9.79 -27.01
C CYS A 183 4.92 8.44 -26.27
N GLN A 184 6.12 7.85 -26.13
CA GLN A 184 6.32 6.58 -25.41
C GLN A 184 6.03 6.75 -23.91
N LEU A 185 6.48 7.85 -23.32
CA LEU A 185 6.20 8.21 -21.92
C LEU A 185 4.70 8.48 -21.70
N ALA A 186 4.03 9.19 -22.62
CA ALA A 186 2.58 9.40 -22.56
C ALA A 186 1.80 8.09 -22.71
N ALA A 187 2.30 7.14 -23.51
CA ALA A 187 1.71 5.81 -23.66
C ALA A 187 1.83 4.99 -22.37
N LEU A 188 3.01 5.02 -21.72
CA LEU A 188 3.22 4.44 -20.39
C LEU A 188 2.21 5.00 -19.37
N GLY A 189 1.97 6.31 -19.43
CA GLY A 189 0.99 7.00 -18.60
C GLY A 189 -0.48 6.71 -18.92
N LYS A 190 -0.76 6.03 -20.04
CA LYS A 190 -2.11 5.90 -20.61
C LYS A 190 -2.84 7.25 -20.72
N ALA A 191 -2.10 8.31 -21.06
CA ALA A 191 -2.63 9.68 -21.09
C ALA A 191 -3.82 9.81 -22.02
N ARG A 192 -3.64 9.41 -23.29
CA ARG A 192 -4.64 9.55 -24.34
C ARG A 192 -5.89 8.65 -24.15
N PRO A 193 -5.78 7.35 -23.83
CA PRO A 193 -6.96 6.51 -23.55
C PRO A 193 -7.85 7.05 -22.43
N ASN A 194 -7.25 7.77 -21.47
CA ASN A 194 -7.92 8.30 -20.29
C ASN A 194 -8.12 9.82 -20.33
N ASP A 195 -7.96 10.46 -21.49
CA ASP A 195 -8.34 11.86 -21.70
C ASP A 195 -9.74 11.95 -22.32
N LEU A 196 -10.69 12.47 -21.55
CA LEU A 196 -12.06 12.68 -22.00
C LEU A 196 -12.16 13.77 -23.08
N ARG A 197 -11.20 14.69 -23.17
CA ARG A 197 -11.12 15.69 -24.25
C ARG A 197 -10.55 15.10 -25.53
N GLY A 198 -9.54 14.24 -25.43
CA GLY A 198 -8.90 13.56 -26.55
C GLY A 198 -9.87 12.76 -27.42
N ARG A 199 -10.99 12.29 -26.84
CA ARG A 199 -12.11 11.69 -27.60
C ARG A 199 -12.78 12.67 -28.58
N LYS A 200 -12.82 13.96 -28.24
CA LYS A 200 -13.38 15.05 -29.07
C LYS A 200 -12.31 15.83 -29.84
N GLN A 201 -11.04 15.77 -29.43
CA GLN A 201 -9.90 16.43 -30.06
C GLN A 201 -8.80 15.41 -30.38
N PRO A 202 -8.98 14.58 -31.43
CA PRO A 202 -8.04 13.49 -31.75
C PRO A 202 -6.65 13.97 -32.19
N HIS A 203 -6.49 15.28 -32.42
CA HIS A 203 -5.28 15.92 -32.92
C HIS A 203 -4.31 16.40 -31.82
N VAL A 204 -4.68 16.31 -30.53
CA VAL A 204 -3.73 16.62 -29.45
C VAL A 204 -2.60 15.60 -29.50
N HIS A 205 -1.40 16.06 -29.87
CA HIS A 205 -0.22 15.21 -29.93
C HIS A 205 0.19 14.72 -28.54
N ALA A 206 0.64 13.46 -28.46
CA ALA A 206 0.93 12.81 -27.19
C ALA A 206 2.08 13.46 -26.40
N HIS A 207 2.98 14.20 -27.07
CA HIS A 207 4.05 14.94 -26.39
C HIS A 207 3.54 16.05 -25.47
N ASN A 208 2.35 16.61 -25.74
CA ASN A 208 1.77 17.69 -24.92
C ASN A 208 1.26 17.20 -23.56
N TYR A 209 1.18 15.88 -23.34
CA TYR A 209 0.80 15.33 -22.04
C TYR A 209 1.99 15.16 -21.08
N VAL A 210 3.21 15.31 -21.57
CA VAL A 210 4.42 15.07 -20.77
C VAL A 210 4.99 16.39 -20.30
N SER A 211 5.05 16.59 -18.99
CA SER A 211 5.68 17.75 -18.37
C SER A 211 6.75 17.32 -17.37
N SER A 212 7.90 18.00 -17.41
CA SER A 212 8.96 17.81 -16.42
C SER A 212 8.77 18.78 -15.26
N LYS A 213 8.90 18.28 -14.03
CA LYS A 213 8.92 19.08 -12.81
C LYS A 213 10.25 18.85 -12.10
N PRO A 214 11.09 19.89 -11.95
CA PRO A 214 12.32 19.77 -11.17
C PRO A 214 11.94 19.47 -9.71
N LEU A 215 12.54 18.44 -9.13
CA LEU A 215 12.35 18.05 -7.75
C LEU A 215 13.55 18.48 -6.89
N SER A 216 13.32 18.61 -5.58
CA SER A 216 14.36 18.86 -4.59
C SER A 216 15.19 17.59 -4.34
N SER A 217 16.51 17.69 -4.40
CA SER A 217 17.46 16.58 -4.24
C SER A 217 17.47 15.91 -2.86
N ALA A 218 16.76 16.45 -1.85
CA ALA A 218 16.79 15.91 -0.49
C ALA A 218 15.46 15.34 0.03
N ARG A 219 14.32 15.59 -0.64
CA ARG A 219 12.97 15.30 -0.09
C ARG A 219 12.03 14.56 -1.03
N TRP A 220 12.52 14.01 -2.14
CA TRP A 220 11.66 13.33 -3.13
C TRP A 220 10.81 12.17 -2.56
N MET A 221 11.26 11.52 -1.48
CA MET A 221 10.46 10.50 -0.78
C MET A 221 9.31 11.10 0.04
N GLU A 222 9.49 12.31 0.58
CA GLU A 222 8.41 13.08 1.18
C GLU A 222 7.42 13.53 0.10
N ASP A 223 7.88 13.81 -1.12
CA ASP A 223 7.02 14.15 -2.26
C ASP A 223 6.19 12.95 -2.76
N LEU A 224 6.69 11.72 -2.58
CA LEU A 224 5.96 10.49 -2.85
C LEU A 224 4.90 10.17 -1.79
N PHE A 225 5.14 10.55 -0.54
CA PHE A 225 4.24 10.25 0.57
C PHE A 225 4.17 11.41 1.57
N PRO A 226 3.63 12.57 1.17
CA PRO A 226 3.58 13.73 2.04
C PRO A 226 2.71 13.42 3.26
N GLN A 227 3.19 13.88 4.40
CA GLN A 227 2.46 13.81 5.66
C GLN A 227 1.77 15.16 5.85
N GLY A 228 0.46 15.13 6.07
CA GLY A 228 -0.32 16.32 6.41
C GLY A 228 -0.74 16.33 7.87
N PRO A 229 -1.21 17.47 8.38
CA PRO A 229 -1.69 17.63 9.77
C PRO A 229 -2.89 16.72 10.09
N GLU A 230 -3.61 16.21 9.09
CA GLU A 230 -4.77 15.33 9.24
C GLU A 230 -4.50 13.88 8.80
N GLY A 231 -3.22 13.50 8.72
CA GLY A 231 -2.77 12.17 8.31
C GLY A 231 -1.98 12.18 7.00
N SER A 232 -1.57 11.00 6.56
CA SER A 232 -0.86 10.78 5.32
C SER A 232 -1.81 11.04 4.15
N ILE A 233 -1.76 12.27 3.70
CA ILE A 233 -2.31 12.70 2.44
C ILE A 233 -1.66 11.82 1.38
N CYS A 234 -2.44 10.98 0.70
CA CYS A 234 -1.90 10.38 -0.51
C CYS A 234 -1.77 11.54 -1.48
N PRO A 235 -0.61 11.68 -2.10
CA PRO A 235 -0.64 11.45 -3.51
C PRO A 235 0.25 10.26 -3.75
N LEU A 236 -0.05 9.51 -4.79
CA LEU A 236 1.06 9.33 -5.70
C LEU A 236 1.07 10.40 -6.77
N LEU A 237 -0.02 11.17 -6.97
CA LEU A 237 -0.03 12.32 -7.90
C LEU A 237 -0.95 13.48 -7.54
N VAL A 238 -2.14 13.19 -7.01
CA VAL A 238 -3.16 14.21 -6.71
C VAL A 238 -3.51 14.25 -5.22
N CYS A 239 -3.33 15.41 -4.61
CA CYS A 239 -3.77 15.73 -3.25
C CYS A 239 -5.24 16.23 -3.27
N PRO A 240 -6.12 15.77 -2.36
CA PRO A 240 -7.44 16.38 -2.18
C PRO A 240 -7.42 17.75 -1.46
N SER A 241 -6.27 18.27 -1.02
CA SER A 241 -6.19 19.47 -0.17
C SER A 241 -6.04 20.80 -0.92
N THR A 242 -6.91 21.09 -1.89
CA THR A 242 -7.16 22.52 -2.19
C THR A 242 -8.21 23.11 -1.26
N ASP A 243 -9.06 22.27 -0.67
CA ASP A 243 -9.94 22.62 0.44
C ASP A 243 -9.71 21.57 1.54
N GLY A 244 -9.47 21.99 2.78
CA GLY A 244 -9.13 21.12 3.91
C GLY A 244 -9.99 19.86 3.95
N TYR A 245 -9.39 18.75 4.40
CA TYR A 245 -10.17 17.57 4.72
C TYR A 245 -11.33 18.01 5.63
N ALA A 246 -12.55 17.60 5.30
CA ALA A 246 -13.61 17.68 6.29
C ALA A 246 -13.15 16.88 7.50
N LEU A 247 -13.47 17.34 8.72
CA LEU A 247 -13.06 16.73 10.00
C LEU A 247 -13.36 15.21 10.08
N GLU A 248 -14.23 14.70 9.21
CA GLU A 248 -14.49 13.28 9.02
C GLU A 248 -14.68 12.92 7.53
N SER A 249 -13.58 12.75 6.80
CA SER A 249 -13.65 12.34 5.41
C SER A 249 -13.99 10.87 5.30
N SER A 250 -13.37 10.01 6.11
CA SER A 250 -13.46 8.55 5.99
C SER A 250 -14.87 7.98 6.20
N GLY A 251 -15.75 8.69 6.91
CA GLY A 251 -17.15 8.31 7.10
C GLY A 251 -17.32 6.88 7.64
N VAL A 252 -18.31 6.17 7.11
CA VAL A 252 -18.63 4.78 7.54
C VAL A 252 -17.45 3.84 7.34
N ASP A 253 -16.64 4.01 6.29
CA ASP A 253 -15.44 3.19 6.08
C ASP A 253 -14.39 3.41 7.19
N GLY A 254 -14.31 4.63 7.73
CA GLY A 254 -13.52 4.94 8.93
C GLY A 254 -13.98 4.15 10.14
N LEU A 255 -15.29 4.10 10.38
CA LEU A 255 -15.90 3.26 11.42
C LEU A 255 -15.58 1.77 11.22
N LEU A 256 -15.70 1.25 10.00
CA LEU A 256 -15.40 -0.16 9.71
C LEU A 256 -13.93 -0.48 9.97
N THR A 257 -13.02 0.44 9.62
CA THR A 257 -11.59 0.28 9.89
C THR A 257 -11.30 0.30 11.39
N CYS A 258 -11.91 1.23 12.13
CA CYS A 258 -11.80 1.33 13.59
C CYS A 258 -12.29 0.05 14.27
N ALA A 259 -13.50 -0.42 13.93
CA ALA A 259 -14.04 -1.68 14.44
C ALA A 259 -13.15 -2.88 14.06
N SER A 260 -12.65 -2.93 12.82
CA SER A 260 -11.74 -3.99 12.37
C SER A 260 -10.46 -4.05 13.21
N TYR A 261 -9.89 -2.90 13.62
CA TYR A 261 -8.72 -2.86 14.50
C TYR A 261 -9.01 -3.41 15.89
N VAL A 262 -10.14 -3.03 16.48
CA VAL A 262 -10.53 -3.52 17.82
C VAL A 262 -10.79 -5.03 17.77
N LEU A 263 -11.56 -5.49 16.78
CA LEU A 263 -11.86 -6.92 16.60
C LEU A 263 -10.59 -7.73 16.37
N GLU A 264 -9.64 -7.20 15.60
CA GLU A 264 -8.33 -7.81 15.42
C GLU A 264 -7.60 -8.01 16.75
N GLN A 265 -7.51 -6.95 17.56
CA GLN A 265 -6.83 -7.02 18.86
C GLN A 265 -7.49 -8.02 19.82
N HIS A 266 -8.83 -8.07 19.83
CA HIS A 266 -9.59 -9.00 20.65
C HIS A 266 -9.36 -10.47 20.25
N LEU A 267 -9.38 -10.76 18.94
CA LEU A 267 -9.26 -12.11 18.40
C LEU A 267 -7.81 -12.62 18.30
N ALA A 268 -6.82 -11.73 18.16
CA ALA A 268 -5.43 -12.08 17.92
C ALA A 268 -4.86 -13.05 18.98
N ARG A 269 -5.21 -12.85 20.26
CA ARG A 269 -4.74 -13.74 21.34
C ARG A 269 -5.27 -15.17 21.20
N ALA A 270 -6.55 -15.33 20.84
CA ALA A 270 -7.14 -16.63 20.60
C ALA A 270 -6.51 -17.33 19.38
N CYS A 271 -6.21 -16.56 18.32
CA CYS A 271 -5.50 -17.07 17.15
C CYS A 271 -4.09 -17.54 17.46
N LEU A 272 -3.30 -16.74 18.20
CA LEU A 272 -1.94 -17.09 18.58
C LEU A 272 -1.88 -18.32 19.51
N ARG A 273 -2.92 -18.55 20.32
CA ARG A 273 -3.07 -19.74 21.17
C ARG A 273 -3.64 -20.96 20.42
N GLY A 274 -3.98 -20.82 19.15
CA GLY A 274 -4.58 -21.89 18.34
C GLY A 274 -6.03 -22.22 18.69
N GLN A 275 -6.70 -21.39 19.49
CA GLN A 275 -8.11 -21.54 19.85
C GLN A 275 -9.04 -21.10 18.71
N GLU A 276 -8.53 -20.22 17.84
CA GLU A 276 -9.22 -19.66 16.69
C GLU A 276 -8.30 -19.76 15.45
N THR A 277 -8.85 -20.06 14.28
CA THR A 277 -8.05 -20.08 13.03
C THR A 277 -8.05 -18.69 12.38
N VAL A 278 -7.01 -18.38 11.60
CA VAL A 278 -6.91 -17.10 10.86
C VAL A 278 -8.11 -16.91 9.92
N VAL A 279 -8.58 -18.00 9.29
CA VAL A 279 -9.77 -18.00 8.42
C VAL A 279 -11.03 -17.59 9.18
N LYS A 280 -11.26 -18.18 10.36
CA LYS A 280 -12.45 -17.90 11.16
C LYS A 280 -12.40 -16.48 11.72
N MET A 281 -11.22 -16.01 12.14
CA MET A 281 -11.01 -14.60 12.51
C MET A 281 -11.35 -13.65 11.36
N ALA A 282 -10.81 -13.87 10.15
CA ALA A 282 -11.10 -13.03 8.99
C ALA A 282 -12.60 -13.03 8.67
N THR A 283 -13.24 -14.20 8.73
CA THR A 283 -14.69 -14.35 8.52
C THR A 283 -15.50 -13.58 9.55
N ARG A 284 -15.15 -13.68 10.83
CA ARG A 284 -15.84 -12.99 11.93
C ARG A 284 -15.69 -11.48 11.84
N ILE A 285 -14.48 -10.98 11.57
CA ILE A 285 -14.23 -9.54 11.40
C ILE A 285 -15.09 -9.00 10.25
N LYS A 286 -15.06 -9.65 9.08
CA LYS A 286 -15.86 -9.24 7.93
C LYS A 286 -17.36 -9.28 8.19
N LYS A 287 -17.86 -10.35 8.82
CA LYS A 287 -19.28 -10.47 9.17
C LYS A 287 -19.71 -9.38 10.15
N ALA A 288 -18.90 -9.10 11.17
CA ALA A 288 -19.17 -8.03 12.11
C ALA A 288 -19.15 -6.66 11.42
N CYS A 289 -18.10 -6.33 10.65
CA CYS A 289 -18.02 -5.07 9.91
C CYS A 289 -19.18 -4.91 8.91
N TRP A 290 -19.60 -5.97 8.23
CA TRP A 290 -20.77 -5.93 7.35
C TRP A 290 -22.07 -5.68 8.12
N GLY A 291 -22.28 -6.37 9.25
CA GLY A 291 -23.43 -6.14 10.12
C GLY A 291 -23.49 -4.70 10.66
N LEU A 292 -22.33 -4.15 11.02
CA LEU A 292 -22.17 -2.76 11.45
C LEU A 292 -22.50 -1.78 10.31
N TYR A 293 -21.99 -2.03 9.11
CA TYR A 293 -22.28 -1.21 7.94
C TYR A 293 -23.78 -1.18 7.66
N SER A 294 -24.43 -2.35 7.60
CA SER A 294 -25.87 -2.45 7.33
C SER A 294 -26.68 -1.70 8.39
N ALA A 295 -26.38 -1.90 9.68
CA ALA A 295 -27.10 -1.21 10.76
C ALA A 295 -26.86 0.30 10.74
N TYR A 296 -25.64 0.75 10.45
CA TYR A 296 -25.33 2.18 10.34
C TYR A 296 -26.11 2.84 9.21
N VAL A 297 -26.20 2.19 8.04
CA VAL A 297 -26.92 2.73 6.87
C VAL A 297 -28.38 3.05 7.19
N ASP A 298 -29.04 2.21 8.00
CA ASP A 298 -30.43 2.43 8.41
C ASP A 298 -30.60 3.68 9.29
N HIS A 299 -29.55 4.07 10.03
CA HIS A 299 -29.55 5.24 10.91
C HIS A 299 -28.86 6.47 10.31
N LYS A 300 -28.27 6.35 9.12
CA LYS A 300 -27.37 7.34 8.54
C LYS A 300 -27.96 8.75 8.53
N ASN A 301 -29.14 8.92 7.95
CA ASN A 301 -29.77 10.25 7.82
C ASN A 301 -30.02 10.89 9.20
N THR A 302 -30.53 10.11 10.16
CA THR A 302 -30.81 10.59 11.52
C THR A 302 -29.53 10.99 12.27
N ILE A 303 -28.43 10.26 12.04
CA ILE A 303 -27.12 10.58 12.64
C ILE A 303 -26.57 11.86 12.01
N GLU A 304 -26.62 12.00 10.69
CA GLU A 304 -26.17 13.18 9.95
C GLU A 304 -26.99 14.44 10.33
N ASP A 305 -28.30 14.30 10.55
CA ASP A 305 -29.16 15.38 11.04
C ASP A 305 -28.84 15.78 12.49
N ARG A 306 -28.47 14.82 13.35
CA ARG A 306 -28.19 15.06 14.77
C ARG A 306 -26.80 15.66 15.01
N TRP A 307 -25.80 15.24 14.24
CA TRP A 307 -24.43 15.72 14.32
C TRP A 307 -23.89 16.03 12.92
N PRO A 308 -24.14 17.25 12.42
CA PRO A 308 -23.67 17.67 11.10
C PRO A 308 -22.13 17.67 10.98
N ASP A 309 -21.44 17.93 12.09
CA ASP A 309 -19.98 17.91 12.18
C ASP A 309 -19.53 16.55 12.74
N CYS A 310 -18.81 15.75 11.95
CA CYS A 310 -18.29 14.41 12.33
C CYS A 310 -19.37 13.40 12.81
N PRO A 311 -20.42 13.14 12.00
CA PRO A 311 -21.54 12.29 12.40
C PRO A 311 -21.13 10.90 12.90
N VAL A 312 -20.15 10.26 12.26
CA VAL A 312 -19.78 8.87 12.55
C VAL A 312 -19.00 8.79 13.87
N ALA A 313 -18.07 9.70 14.10
CA ALA A 313 -17.30 9.83 15.34
C ALA A 313 -18.22 10.05 16.53
N HIS A 314 -19.20 10.96 16.40
CA HIS A 314 -20.20 11.19 17.44
C HIS A 314 -21.11 9.97 17.64
N ALA A 315 -21.48 9.25 16.58
CA ALA A 315 -22.24 8.00 16.70
C ALA A 315 -21.47 6.93 17.48
N ILE A 316 -20.15 6.80 17.29
CA ILE A 316 -19.32 5.87 18.08
C ILE A 316 -19.37 6.22 19.56
N ILE A 317 -19.18 7.50 19.90
CA ILE A 317 -19.17 7.98 21.30
C ILE A 317 -20.55 7.80 21.92
N SER A 318 -21.62 8.29 21.28
CA SER A 318 -22.99 8.14 21.77
C SER A 318 -23.39 6.68 21.89
N MET A 319 -22.94 5.80 20.99
CA MET A 319 -23.25 4.38 21.11
C MET A 319 -22.51 3.73 22.29
N SER A 320 -21.29 4.18 22.58
CA SER A 320 -20.53 3.70 23.73
C SER A 320 -21.12 4.17 25.07
N GLU A 321 -21.62 5.41 25.14
CA GLU A 321 -22.08 6.06 26.37
C GLU A 321 -23.58 5.89 26.62
N GLU A 322 -24.39 6.10 25.58
CA GLU A 322 -25.86 6.15 25.64
C GLU A 322 -26.50 4.89 25.03
N GLY A 323 -25.75 4.09 24.27
CA GLY A 323 -26.28 2.92 23.56
C GLY A 323 -27.08 3.27 22.31
N TRP A 324 -26.92 4.48 21.78
CA TRP A 324 -27.56 4.92 20.54
C TRP A 324 -26.51 5.30 19.49
N PRO A 325 -26.62 4.89 18.21
CA PRO A 325 -27.70 4.07 17.65
C PRO A 325 -27.75 2.66 18.23
N ASP A 326 -28.96 2.09 18.32
CA ASP A 326 -29.16 0.75 18.86
C ASP A 326 -28.90 -0.30 17.77
N PHE A 327 -27.83 -1.08 17.95
CA PHE A 327 -27.43 -2.16 17.05
C PHE A 327 -27.76 -3.56 17.61
N THR A 328 -28.64 -3.67 18.60
CA THR A 328 -29.09 -4.98 19.14
C THR A 328 -29.64 -5.91 18.06
N SER A 329 -30.31 -5.37 17.05
CA SER A 329 -30.83 -6.14 15.91
C SER A 329 -29.74 -6.84 15.08
N CYS A 330 -28.51 -6.30 15.06
CA CYS A 330 -27.37 -6.88 14.34
C CYS A 330 -26.36 -7.58 15.26
N GLN A 331 -26.69 -7.76 16.55
CA GLN A 331 -25.92 -8.56 17.52
C GLN A 331 -25.54 -9.98 17.04
N PRO A 332 -26.36 -10.71 16.25
CA PRO A 332 -25.98 -12.01 15.67
C PRO A 332 -24.73 -12.00 14.76
N SER A 333 -24.32 -10.82 14.28
CA SER A 333 -23.07 -10.65 13.53
C SER A 333 -21.83 -10.57 14.42
N LEU A 334 -21.99 -10.16 15.68
CA LEU A 334 -20.92 -10.03 16.67
C LEU A 334 -20.91 -11.16 17.72
N ASP A 335 -22.02 -11.89 17.90
CA ASP A 335 -22.10 -13.03 18.82
C ASP A 335 -20.98 -14.07 18.65
N PRO A 336 -20.55 -14.45 17.42
CA PRO A 336 -19.43 -15.37 17.25
C PRO A 336 -18.09 -14.85 17.77
N VAL A 337 -17.95 -13.53 17.99
CA VAL A 337 -16.77 -12.89 18.58
C VAL A 337 -16.82 -12.90 20.11
N GLY A 338 -18.02 -13.10 20.69
CA GLY A 338 -18.24 -13.07 22.13
C GLY A 338 -18.14 -11.65 22.72
N MET A 339 -18.65 -10.66 21.99
CA MET A 339 -18.61 -9.23 22.37
C MET A 339 -19.98 -8.59 22.16
N GLN A 340 -20.33 -7.58 22.97
CA GLN A 340 -21.50 -6.74 22.73
C GLN A 340 -21.11 -5.52 21.90
N TRP A 341 -22.04 -5.00 21.09
CA TRP A 341 -21.75 -3.82 20.27
C TRP A 341 -21.34 -2.59 21.08
N ARG A 342 -21.91 -2.42 22.28
CA ARG A 342 -21.53 -1.34 23.19
C ARG A 342 -20.07 -1.44 23.62
N ASP A 343 -19.61 -2.66 23.94
CA ASP A 343 -18.20 -2.90 24.27
C ASP A 343 -17.31 -2.58 23.08
N LEU A 344 -17.65 -3.08 21.88
CA LEU A 344 -16.90 -2.78 20.67
C LEU A 344 -16.78 -1.26 20.44
N MET A 345 -17.89 -0.51 20.57
CA MET A 345 -17.86 0.94 20.41
C MET A 345 -17.11 1.67 21.51
N SER A 346 -17.11 1.19 22.75
CA SER A 346 -16.29 1.76 23.83
C SER A 346 -14.79 1.65 23.52
N TRP A 347 -14.36 0.53 22.95
CA TRP A 347 -12.98 0.36 22.49
C TRP A 347 -12.68 1.21 21.25
N CYS A 348 -13.62 1.32 20.31
CA CYS A 348 -13.50 2.25 19.18
C CYS A 348 -13.39 3.71 19.63
N ALA A 349 -14.18 4.13 20.63
CA ALA A 349 -14.13 5.47 21.21
C ALA A 349 -12.79 5.74 21.91
N THR A 350 -12.22 4.73 22.55
CA THR A 350 -10.86 4.82 23.14
C THR A 350 -9.81 5.03 22.05
N LEU A 351 -9.88 4.25 20.96
CA LEU A 351 -8.97 4.39 19.82
C LEU A 351 -9.12 5.76 19.13
N LEU A 352 -10.36 6.23 18.97
CA LEU A 352 -10.68 7.55 18.43
C LEU A 352 -10.11 8.67 19.30
N LYS A 353 -10.20 8.54 20.63
CA LYS A 353 -9.61 9.49 21.57
C LYS A 353 -8.07 9.51 21.50
N GLU A 354 -7.44 8.35 21.28
CA GLU A 354 -5.99 8.23 21.13
C GLU A 354 -5.48 8.89 19.84
N HIS A 355 -6.20 8.72 18.73
CA HIS A 355 -5.76 9.16 17.40
C HIS A 355 -6.43 10.45 16.90
N GLY A 356 -7.42 10.98 17.62
CA GLY A 356 -8.14 12.21 17.32
C GLY A 356 -9.28 12.03 16.31
N THR A 357 -9.01 11.43 15.13
CA THR A 357 -9.99 11.30 14.05
C THR A 357 -10.06 9.89 13.47
N LEU A 358 -11.19 9.55 12.85
CA LEU A 358 -11.32 8.29 12.10
C LEU A 358 -10.35 8.22 10.92
N ASP A 359 -10.12 9.36 10.25
CA ASP A 359 -9.15 9.45 9.17
C ASP A 359 -7.74 9.08 9.63
N ALA A 360 -7.31 9.53 10.81
CA ALA A 360 -6.03 9.16 11.40
C ALA A 360 -5.91 7.65 11.66
N ILE A 361 -6.99 6.99 12.10
CA ILE A 361 -7.01 5.54 12.31
C ILE A 361 -6.87 4.78 10.99
N VAL A 362 -7.60 5.20 9.96
CA VAL A 362 -7.46 4.60 8.62
C VAL A 362 -6.04 4.81 8.09
N ASP A 363 -5.46 5.96 8.40
CA ASP A 363 -4.14 6.34 7.95
C ASP A 363 -3.01 5.48 8.52
N MET A 364 -3.17 4.92 9.71
CA MET A 364 -2.21 3.98 10.31
C MET A 364 -1.88 2.81 9.38
N ALA A 365 -2.89 2.23 8.72
CA ALA A 365 -2.70 1.12 7.78
C ALA A 365 -1.96 1.59 6.51
N ARG A 366 -2.29 2.79 6.03
CA ARG A 366 -1.70 3.39 4.83
C ARG A 366 -0.23 3.73 5.04
N ILE A 367 0.11 4.49 6.09
CA ILE A 367 1.49 4.85 6.44
C ILE A 367 2.37 3.61 6.52
N ARG A 368 1.87 2.58 7.19
CA ARG A 368 2.62 1.33 7.33
C ARG A 368 2.97 0.75 5.97
N TRP A 369 1.99 0.57 5.09
CA TRP A 369 2.25 -0.01 3.77
C TRP A 369 3.12 0.87 2.88
N ARG A 370 2.97 2.20 2.96
CA ARG A 370 3.88 3.15 2.30
C ARG A 370 5.32 2.95 2.75
N ARG A 371 5.56 2.88 4.07
CA ARG A 371 6.90 2.65 4.64
C ARG A 371 7.53 1.33 4.19
N VAL A 372 6.73 0.27 4.11
CA VAL A 372 7.19 -1.06 3.67
C VAL A 372 7.60 -1.09 2.18
N LEU A 373 7.08 -0.17 1.36
CA LEU A 373 7.47 -0.03 -0.04
C LEU A 373 8.75 0.79 -0.23
N LEU A 374 9.10 1.67 0.71
CA LEU A 374 10.24 2.58 0.57
C LEU A 374 11.54 1.84 0.31
N SER A 375 11.83 0.76 1.03
CA SER A 375 13.08 0.01 0.82
C SER A 375 13.22 -0.56 -0.59
N ASP A 376 12.12 -1.04 -1.18
CA ASP A 376 12.12 -1.57 -2.56
C ASP A 376 12.27 -0.43 -3.59
N ILE A 377 11.67 0.71 -3.32
CA ILE A 377 11.77 1.91 -4.17
C ILE A 377 13.20 2.48 -4.10
N GLU A 378 13.75 2.65 -2.91
CA GLU A 378 15.11 3.12 -2.65
C GLU A 378 16.14 2.20 -3.31
N ALA A 379 15.95 0.88 -3.29
CA ALA A 379 16.85 -0.05 -3.95
C ALA A 379 16.95 0.12 -5.48
N VAL A 380 15.97 0.77 -6.11
CA VAL A 380 15.91 1.00 -7.57
C VAL A 380 16.22 2.45 -7.94
N VAL A 381 15.60 3.40 -7.22
CA VAL A 381 15.63 4.83 -7.53
C VAL A 381 16.68 5.58 -6.70
N GLY A 382 17.09 5.04 -5.54
CA GLY A 382 18.09 5.64 -4.65
C GLY A 382 19.51 5.05 -4.60
N PRO A 383 19.93 4.01 -5.36
CA PRO A 383 21.25 3.39 -5.17
C PRO A 383 22.43 4.20 -5.74
N SER A 384 22.22 5.40 -6.27
CA SER A 384 23.26 6.20 -6.93
C SER A 384 23.89 7.22 -5.99
N ASP A 385 25.21 7.40 -6.08
CA ASP A 385 25.94 8.52 -5.46
C ASP A 385 25.43 9.90 -5.93
N GLN A 386 24.65 9.94 -7.02
CA GLN A 386 23.96 11.12 -7.51
C GLN A 386 22.59 11.25 -6.83
N THR A 387 22.41 12.32 -6.06
CA THR A 387 21.29 12.53 -5.14
C THR A 387 20.06 13.17 -5.80
N PHE A 388 19.75 12.90 -7.07
CA PHE A 388 18.58 13.52 -7.71
C PHE A 388 17.57 12.48 -8.18
N VAL A 389 16.30 12.83 -7.99
CA VAL A 389 15.15 12.13 -8.55
C VAL A 389 14.28 13.21 -9.15
N SER A 390 13.99 13.13 -10.45
CA SER A 390 13.16 14.11 -11.16
C SER A 390 11.76 13.57 -11.39
N ARG A 391 10.74 14.42 -11.26
CA ARG A 391 9.36 14.03 -11.54
C ARG A 391 9.00 14.39 -12.98
N ILE A 392 8.44 13.43 -13.70
CA ILE A 392 7.92 13.61 -15.04
C ILE A 392 6.45 13.22 -15.00
N ASN A 393 5.55 14.16 -15.17
CA ASN A 393 4.15 13.81 -15.36
C ASN A 393 4.00 13.18 -16.74
N LEU A 394 3.34 12.03 -16.77
CA LEU A 394 3.09 11.28 -18.01
C LEU A 394 1.71 11.58 -18.58
N THR A 395 0.91 12.40 -17.88
CA THR A 395 -0.44 12.81 -18.23
C THR A 395 -0.60 14.31 -17.96
N ASP A 396 -1.46 14.96 -18.75
CA ASP A 396 -1.84 16.38 -18.60
C ASP A 396 -2.81 16.58 -17.43
N CYS A 397 -2.42 16.10 -16.25
CA CYS A 397 -3.09 16.36 -14.99
C CYS A 397 -2.08 16.99 -14.05
N ASP A 398 -1.55 18.14 -14.43
CA ASP A 398 -0.79 18.89 -13.47
C ASP A 398 -1.74 19.38 -12.42
N ILE A 399 -1.79 18.70 -11.25
CA ILE A 399 -2.39 19.10 -9.95
C ILE A 399 -2.56 17.96 -8.93
N ILE A 400 -2.79 18.13 -7.62
CA ILE A 400 -2.97 19.28 -6.69
C ILE A 400 -3.60 20.62 -7.24
N GLY A 401 -4.91 20.68 -7.64
CA GLY A 401 -5.77 21.78 -8.28
C GLY A 401 -6.02 22.06 -9.85
N GLY A 402 -6.36 21.11 -10.75
CA GLY A 402 -5.98 20.86 -12.19
C GLY A 402 -6.56 21.70 -13.32
N ASP A 403 -5.74 22.03 -14.34
CA ASP A 403 -6.21 22.65 -15.61
C ASP A 403 -6.98 21.65 -16.51
N ASN A 404 -6.90 20.34 -16.21
CA ASN A 404 -7.67 19.30 -16.89
C ASN A 404 -8.63 18.50 -16.01
N PRO A 405 -9.85 19.02 -15.74
CA PRO A 405 -10.89 18.27 -15.01
C PRO A 405 -11.47 17.08 -15.80
N ARG A 406 -10.94 16.81 -16.99
CA ARG A 406 -11.40 15.78 -17.93
C ARG A 406 -10.39 14.65 -18.12
N GLN A 407 -9.34 14.59 -17.30
CA GLN A 407 -8.41 13.47 -17.27
C GLN A 407 -8.87 12.43 -16.23
N ASP A 408 -9.08 11.19 -16.67
CA ASP A 408 -9.55 10.08 -15.83
C ASP A 408 -8.42 9.43 -15.01
N MET A 409 -7.18 9.51 -15.52
CA MET A 409 -5.99 8.89 -14.92
C MET A 409 -4.89 9.93 -14.74
N ALA A 410 -4.37 10.03 -13.53
CA ALA A 410 -3.09 10.68 -13.27
C ALA A 410 -1.96 9.66 -13.32
N THR A 411 -0.88 10.00 -14.03
CA THR A 411 0.38 9.23 -14.00
C THR A 411 1.61 10.14 -13.91
N ALA A 412 2.61 9.79 -13.08
CA ALA A 412 3.97 10.34 -13.17
C ALA A 412 5.04 9.26 -12.98
N ALA A 413 6.23 9.58 -13.49
CA ALA A 413 7.47 8.87 -13.29
C ALA A 413 8.42 9.69 -12.40
N PHE A 414 9.06 9.03 -11.44
CA PHE A 414 10.13 9.57 -10.61
C PHE A 414 11.43 8.91 -11.07
N VAL A 415 12.29 9.69 -11.70
CA VAL A 415 13.42 9.19 -12.49
C VAL A 415 14.73 9.59 -11.83
N SER A 416 15.55 8.59 -11.52
CA SER A 416 16.94 8.72 -11.08
C SER A 416 17.90 8.21 -12.16
N PRO A 417 19.22 8.37 -12.01
CA PRO A 417 20.20 7.74 -12.89
C PRO A 417 20.06 6.20 -13.00
N SER A 418 19.72 5.53 -11.91
CA SER A 418 19.69 4.06 -11.82
C SER A 418 18.35 3.43 -12.18
N GLY A 419 17.25 4.13 -11.94
CA GLY A 419 15.92 3.55 -12.03
C GLY A 419 14.78 4.56 -11.99
N VAL A 420 13.58 4.05 -12.26
CA VAL A 420 12.35 4.83 -12.35
C VAL A 420 11.26 4.18 -11.51
N LEU A 421 10.53 4.98 -10.76
CA LEU A 421 9.25 4.62 -10.14
C LEU A 421 8.13 5.26 -10.94
N VAL A 422 7.14 4.50 -11.39
CA VAL A 422 5.95 5.01 -12.08
C VAL A 422 4.72 4.69 -11.26
N THR A 423 3.83 5.66 -11.14
CA THR A 423 2.63 5.55 -10.30
C THR A 423 1.39 5.97 -11.08
N TRP A 424 0.32 5.18 -10.99
CA TRP A 424 -0.95 5.43 -11.65
C TRP A 424 -2.06 5.60 -10.60
N GLN A 425 -2.88 6.62 -10.79
CA GLN A 425 -4.02 6.94 -9.94
C GLN A 425 -5.25 7.24 -10.81
N LEU A 426 -6.31 6.45 -10.66
CA LEU A 426 -7.57 6.68 -11.36
C LEU A 426 -8.38 7.75 -10.60
N LEU A 427 -8.51 8.94 -11.18
CA LEU A 427 -9.19 10.09 -10.58
C LEU A 427 -10.70 10.02 -10.76
N GLY A 428 -11.16 9.48 -11.89
CA GLY A 428 -12.56 9.28 -12.17
C GLY A 428 -12.79 8.68 -13.54
N GLN A 429 -13.94 8.02 -13.77
CA GLN A 429 -14.51 7.89 -15.11
C GLN A 429 -15.76 8.77 -15.16
N GLY A 430 -15.76 9.79 -16.02
CA GLY A 430 -16.92 10.67 -16.16
C GLY A 430 -18.17 9.91 -16.60
N ARG A 431 -19.34 10.23 -16.02
CA ARG A 431 -20.62 9.98 -16.72
C ARG A 431 -20.67 10.95 -17.89
N TYR A 432 -20.67 10.42 -19.11
CA TYR A 432 -20.95 11.21 -20.31
C TYR A 432 -22.45 11.41 -20.50
#